data_AF-A0A7Y3NF30-F1
#
_entry.id   AF-A0A7Y3NF30-F1
#
_cell.length_a   1.000
_cell.length_b   1.000
_cell.length_c   1.000
_cell.angle_alpha   90.00
_cell.angle_beta   90.00
_cell.angle_gamma   90.00
#
_symmetry.space_group_name_H-M   'P 1'
#
loop_
_entity.id
_entity.type
_entity.pdbx_description
1 polymer ?
#
loop_
_entity_poly.entity_id
_entity_poly.type
_entity_poly.pdbx_seq_one_letter_code
_entity_poly.pdbx_strand_id
1 'polypeptide(L)'
;MPTTQPKVRPPAPRDTKPMTPGTPPPVSRDASSRITGGTDTCVTAVTRNRVTNEAEVGDTVVTPLHGYDDQRTEAPSRGLTARASSLHLRDAIYERSLLLANRFRVIRTIDVAAACFPERPFKASLTAAQRAVRGMVKRGLLRRYRTDRFQTVYGLTQPGVDWLGEHGHDAASSVRRVSDMTNPAHRLWSQFLVVCSWARGLRAVTESELLHDLNANAKAAAGGGSKTVQGYLTVNVHRRGASVRKHLRPDAVAFDVEGQGVTWFEVDRSKRGSDRQADLAALVSAIGNKTADGKVLRRVVVMCKSERIERDALRVVEQLAAACNQLVLTEGRRHIRRQSEGVYEVMAAIPAKRQDGRTALIDEEVGHVIVQMLPTWLPKVRIDASNTFSLDGWFCDNYLPYRRPANLSIWRVPESPLVPADDEDDDD
;
A
#
# COMPACT_ATOMS: atom_id res chain seq x y z
N MET A 1 -4.70 33.90 -52.68
CA MET A 1 -5.96 34.58 -52.28
C MET A 1 -7.05 33.53 -52.29
N PRO A 2 -7.83 33.28 -51.21
CA PRO A 2 -8.04 34.11 -50.03
C PRO A 2 -7.48 33.52 -48.73
N THR A 3 -7.06 34.42 -47.86
CA THR A 3 -6.45 34.22 -46.54
C THR A 3 -7.55 34.27 -45.48
N THR A 4 -7.69 33.24 -44.66
CA THR A 4 -8.65 33.22 -43.55
C THR A 4 -7.96 33.75 -42.28
N GLN A 5 -8.36 34.93 -41.82
CA GLN A 5 -7.89 35.52 -40.56
C GLN A 5 -8.51 34.81 -39.34
N PRO A 6 -7.75 34.59 -38.24
CA PRO A 6 -8.32 34.13 -36.98
C PRO A 6 -8.94 35.29 -36.19
N LYS A 7 -10.21 35.12 -35.80
CA LYS A 7 -10.99 36.03 -34.93
C LYS A 7 -10.34 36.11 -33.53
N VAL A 8 -9.81 37.28 -33.19
CA VAL A 8 -9.36 37.63 -31.83
C VAL A 8 -10.59 37.94 -30.97
N ARG A 9 -10.69 37.29 -29.81
CA ARG A 9 -11.74 37.51 -28.82
C ARG A 9 -11.29 38.63 -27.86
N PRO A 10 -12.10 39.66 -27.58
CA PRO A 10 -11.70 40.72 -26.65
C PRO A 10 -11.72 40.22 -25.18
N PRO A 11 -10.85 40.75 -24.31
CA PRO A 11 -10.80 40.36 -22.91
C PRO A 11 -11.96 40.96 -22.12
N ALA A 12 -12.52 40.17 -21.20
CA ALA A 12 -13.54 40.61 -20.26
C ALA A 12 -12.96 41.57 -19.20
N PRO A 13 -13.74 42.57 -18.73
CA PRO A 13 -13.29 43.56 -17.76
C PRO A 13 -13.02 42.94 -16.39
N ARG A 14 -11.93 43.39 -15.76
CA ARG A 14 -11.58 43.11 -14.36
C ARG A 14 -12.34 44.08 -13.47
N ASP A 15 -13.29 43.57 -12.69
CA ASP A 15 -13.80 44.28 -11.52
C ASP A 15 -13.09 43.83 -10.25
N THR A 16 -12.42 44.80 -9.64
CA THR A 16 -11.81 44.79 -8.33
C THR A 16 -12.86 45.01 -7.24
N LYS A 17 -12.95 44.11 -6.26
CA LYS A 17 -13.07 44.45 -4.82
C LYS A 17 -12.78 43.23 -3.93
N PRO A 18 -11.92 43.34 -2.90
CA PRO A 18 -11.69 42.27 -1.95
C PRO A 18 -12.82 42.21 -0.91
N MET A 19 -13.45 41.05 -0.75
CA MET A 19 -14.31 40.73 0.40
C MET A 19 -13.44 40.22 1.55
N THR A 20 -13.41 40.98 2.64
CA THR A 20 -12.85 40.61 3.94
C THR A 20 -13.76 39.60 4.62
N PRO A 21 -13.30 38.39 5.01
CA PRO A 21 -14.05 37.54 5.93
C PRO A 21 -13.75 37.97 7.36
N GLY A 22 -14.79 38.43 8.07
CA GLY A 22 -14.72 38.87 9.46
C GLY A 22 -14.31 37.76 10.42
N THR A 23 -13.47 38.15 11.38
CA THR A 23 -13.07 37.40 12.58
C THR A 23 -14.29 37.16 13.48
N PRO A 24 -14.61 35.92 13.86
CA PRO A 24 -15.55 35.67 14.96
C PRO A 24 -14.86 35.85 16.33
N PRO A 25 -15.56 36.41 17.33
CA PRO A 25 -14.99 36.76 18.64
C PRO A 25 -14.66 35.52 19.51
N PRO A 26 -13.78 35.66 20.51
CA PRO A 26 -13.38 34.55 21.38
C PRO A 26 -14.49 34.24 22.38
N VAL A 27 -14.84 32.96 22.50
CA VAL A 27 -15.70 32.46 23.57
C VAL A 27 -14.81 32.09 24.75
N SER A 28 -14.76 32.97 25.73
CA SER A 28 -14.33 32.67 27.09
C SER A 28 -15.47 31.99 27.83
N ARG A 29 -15.20 30.83 28.44
CA ARG A 29 -15.92 30.39 29.63
C ARG A 29 -15.00 29.55 30.50
N ASP A 30 -14.67 30.17 31.63
CA ASP A 30 -14.12 29.56 32.82
C ASP A 30 -14.95 28.36 33.27
N ALA A 31 -14.26 27.30 33.68
CA ALA A 31 -14.70 26.44 34.77
C ALA A 31 -13.45 25.88 35.45
N SER A 32 -12.98 26.62 36.45
CA SER A 32 -12.09 26.11 37.49
C SER A 32 -12.75 24.95 38.21
N SER A 33 -12.06 23.81 38.30
CA SER A 33 -12.11 22.98 39.50
C SER A 33 -10.76 22.28 39.70
N ARG A 34 -10.04 22.75 40.72
CA ARG A 34 -8.98 22.02 41.40
C ARG A 34 -9.62 20.82 42.09
N ILE A 35 -9.07 19.62 41.90
CA ILE A 35 -9.20 18.54 42.88
C ILE A 35 -7.80 17.96 43.11
N THR A 36 -7.35 18.16 44.35
CA THR A 36 -6.16 17.60 44.99
C THR A 36 -6.25 16.08 45.14
N GLY A 37 -5.09 15.42 45.21
CA GLY A 37 -4.95 13.97 45.29
C GLY A 37 -5.51 13.34 46.57
N GLY A 38 -5.68 12.02 46.50
CA GLY A 38 -6.01 11.13 47.60
C GLY A 38 -6.06 9.70 47.08
N THR A 39 -5.22 8.85 47.65
CA THR A 39 -5.06 7.42 47.41
C THR A 39 -6.24 6.59 47.90
N ASP A 40 -6.31 5.36 47.41
CA ASP A 40 -7.12 4.22 47.89
C ASP A 40 -8.64 4.32 47.73
N THR A 41 -9.18 3.51 46.81
CA THR A 41 -10.36 2.68 47.14
C THR A 41 -10.57 1.52 46.19
N CYS A 42 -10.71 0.36 46.83
CA CYS A 42 -11.28 -0.90 46.38
C CYS A 42 -12.57 -0.70 45.56
N VAL A 43 -12.67 -1.37 44.40
CA VAL A 43 -13.91 -1.42 43.62
C VAL A 43 -14.66 -2.70 43.98
N THR A 44 -15.65 -2.55 44.84
CA THR A 44 -16.70 -3.53 45.11
C THR A 44 -17.69 -3.52 43.95
N ALA A 45 -17.92 -4.68 43.33
CA ALA A 45 -18.94 -4.83 42.29
C ALA A 45 -20.35 -4.78 42.92
N VAL A 46 -21.15 -3.80 42.53
CA VAL A 46 -22.57 -3.71 42.91
C VAL A 46 -23.41 -4.26 41.76
N THR A 47 -23.93 -5.47 41.92
CA THR A 47 -24.98 -6.04 41.07
C THR A 47 -26.34 -5.49 41.49
N ARG A 48 -27.03 -4.86 40.54
CA ARG A 48 -28.36 -4.28 40.69
C ARG A 48 -29.39 -5.33 40.31
N ASN A 49 -29.88 -6.09 41.31
CA ASN A 49 -31.25 -6.62 41.37
C ASN A 49 -31.46 -7.34 42.71
N ARG A 50 -32.21 -6.66 43.59
CA ARG A 50 -32.74 -7.19 44.85
C ARG A 50 -33.79 -8.26 44.55
N VAL A 51 -33.46 -9.52 44.82
CA VAL A 51 -34.44 -10.53 45.24
C VAL A 51 -33.76 -11.38 46.31
N THR A 52 -34.20 -11.21 47.55
CA THR A 52 -33.89 -12.08 48.68
C THR A 52 -34.89 -13.22 48.67
N ASN A 53 -34.42 -14.46 48.50
CA ASN A 53 -35.14 -15.65 48.95
C ASN A 53 -34.17 -16.45 49.82
N GLU A 54 -34.42 -16.43 51.12
CA GLU A 54 -33.91 -17.43 52.05
C GLU A 54 -34.65 -18.74 51.75
N ALA A 55 -33.89 -19.80 51.44
CA ALA A 55 -34.42 -21.15 51.38
C ALA A 55 -33.38 -22.10 51.98
N GLU A 56 -33.90 -22.98 52.81
CA GLU A 56 -33.24 -23.79 53.83
C GLU A 56 -32.21 -24.78 53.29
N VAL A 57 -31.24 -25.08 54.15
CA VAL A 57 -30.25 -26.15 53.99
C VAL A 57 -30.98 -27.50 54.00
N GLY A 58 -31.26 -28.03 52.81
CA GLY A 58 -31.75 -29.39 52.58
C GLY A 58 -30.65 -30.24 51.97
N ASP A 59 -30.16 -31.19 52.75
CA ASP A 59 -29.12 -32.16 52.41
C ASP A 59 -29.57 -32.98 51.19
N THR A 60 -29.08 -32.63 50.01
CA THR A 60 -29.35 -33.35 48.77
C THR A 60 -28.02 -33.77 48.16
N VAL A 61 -27.75 -35.07 48.21
CA VAL A 61 -26.60 -35.69 47.53
C VAL A 61 -26.79 -35.50 46.03
N VAL A 62 -26.06 -34.53 45.46
CA VAL A 62 -26.00 -34.32 44.00
C VAL A 62 -25.00 -35.31 43.42
N THR A 63 -25.51 -36.37 42.81
CA THR A 63 -24.77 -37.25 41.91
C THR A 63 -24.11 -36.40 40.81
N PRO A 64 -22.82 -36.57 40.50
CA PRO A 64 -22.15 -35.75 39.50
C PRO A 64 -22.75 -36.07 38.11
N LEU A 65 -23.51 -35.11 37.58
CA LEU A 65 -23.89 -35.10 36.17
C LEU A 65 -22.61 -34.93 35.34
N HIS A 66 -22.11 -36.05 34.83
CA HIS A 66 -21.14 -36.08 33.73
C HIS A 66 -21.73 -35.30 32.55
N GLY A 67 -21.10 -34.17 32.18
CA GLY A 67 -21.46 -33.45 30.96
C GLY A 67 -21.51 -31.93 31.03
N TYR A 68 -20.91 -31.27 32.03
CA TYR A 68 -20.53 -29.87 31.90
C TYR A 68 -19.07 -29.80 31.47
N ASP A 69 -18.87 -29.69 30.15
CA ASP A 69 -17.61 -29.21 29.60
C ASP A 69 -17.31 -27.87 30.27
N ASP A 70 -16.19 -27.83 31.00
CA ASP A 70 -15.64 -26.65 31.65
C ASP A 70 -15.24 -25.68 30.51
N GLN A 71 -16.20 -24.94 29.97
CA GLN A 71 -15.96 -23.76 29.12
C GLN A 71 -15.36 -22.66 29.98
N ARG A 72 -14.17 -22.90 30.53
CA ARG A 72 -13.29 -21.83 30.94
C ARG A 72 -13.07 -20.99 29.71
N THR A 73 -13.52 -19.74 29.77
CA THR A 73 -13.13 -18.71 28.84
C THR A 73 -11.62 -18.78 28.70
N GLU A 74 -11.12 -19.23 27.54
CA GLU A 74 -9.69 -19.27 27.28
C GLU A 74 -9.13 -17.89 27.64
N ALA A 75 -8.13 -17.87 28.52
CA ALA A 75 -7.49 -16.63 28.91
C ALA A 75 -7.07 -15.90 27.62
N PRO A 76 -7.41 -14.60 27.45
CA PRO A 76 -7.16 -13.89 26.21
C PRO A 76 -5.68 -14.04 25.85
N SER A 77 -5.40 -14.58 24.65
CA SER A 77 -4.02 -14.78 24.22
C SER A 77 -3.26 -13.47 24.40
N ARG A 78 -2.16 -13.52 25.15
CA ARG A 78 -1.37 -12.32 25.48
C ARG A 78 -0.65 -11.75 24.24
N GLY A 79 -0.78 -12.38 23.07
CA GLY A 79 -0.26 -11.91 21.78
C GLY A 79 1.22 -11.51 21.84
N LEU A 80 1.61 -10.47 21.09
CA LEU A 80 3.00 -9.95 21.08
C LEU A 80 3.51 -9.52 22.46
N THR A 81 2.61 -9.14 23.39
CA THR A 81 2.99 -8.79 24.76
C THR A 81 3.39 -10.00 25.61
N ALA A 82 3.17 -11.22 25.10
CA ALA A 82 3.79 -12.44 25.65
C ALA A 82 5.27 -12.57 25.26
N ARG A 83 5.66 -12.02 24.10
CA ARG A 83 7.00 -12.15 23.51
C ARG A 83 7.90 -10.94 23.77
N ALA A 84 7.34 -9.77 24.06
CA ALA A 84 8.11 -8.56 24.35
C ALA A 84 7.41 -7.61 25.34
N SER A 85 8.20 -6.82 26.07
CA SER A 85 7.67 -5.82 27.00
C SER A 85 6.91 -4.71 26.25
N SER A 86 5.93 -4.08 26.92
CA SER A 86 5.14 -2.99 26.34
C SER A 86 5.98 -1.76 25.96
N LEU A 87 7.07 -1.51 26.71
CA LEU A 87 8.04 -0.45 26.40
C LEU A 87 8.83 -0.79 25.15
N HIS A 88 9.35 -2.01 25.04
CA HIS A 88 10.08 -2.46 23.86
C HIS A 88 9.21 -2.39 22.60
N LEU A 89 7.98 -2.91 22.67
CA LEU A 89 7.04 -2.85 21.54
C LEU A 89 6.74 -1.41 21.13
N ARG A 90 6.57 -0.49 22.10
CA ARG A 90 6.35 0.93 21.80
C ARG A 90 7.54 1.51 21.03
N ASP A 91 8.75 1.25 21.49
CA ASP A 91 9.96 1.83 20.91
C ASP A 91 10.21 1.26 19.50
N ALA A 92 10.00 -0.06 19.30
CA ALA A 92 10.02 -0.69 17.98
C ALA A 92 8.96 -0.12 17.02
N ILE A 93 7.73 0.13 17.50
CA ILE A 93 6.68 0.78 16.71
C ILE A 93 7.10 2.20 16.31
N TYR A 94 7.69 2.96 17.24
CA TYR A 94 8.13 4.33 17.00
C TYR A 94 9.25 4.37 15.98
N GLU A 95 10.30 3.58 16.20
CA GLU A 95 11.44 3.46 15.31
C GLU A 95 11.01 3.14 13.88
N ARG A 96 10.23 2.07 13.71
CA ARG A 96 9.73 1.67 12.39
C ARG A 96 8.86 2.76 11.75
N SER A 97 8.01 3.42 12.52
CA SER A 97 7.15 4.50 12.00
C SER A 97 7.95 5.74 11.59
N LEU A 98 8.97 6.11 12.37
CA LEU A 98 9.82 7.26 12.10
C LEU A 98 10.76 6.98 10.93
N LEU A 99 11.26 5.75 10.77
CA LEU A 99 12.02 5.32 9.60
C LEU A 99 11.18 5.39 8.31
N LEU A 100 9.89 5.03 8.36
CA LEU A 100 8.98 5.26 7.24
C LEU A 100 8.86 6.76 6.92
N ALA A 101 8.70 7.60 7.94
CA ALA A 101 8.62 9.05 7.76
C ALA A 101 9.93 9.62 7.21
N ASN A 102 11.09 9.12 7.63
CA ASN A 102 12.40 9.51 7.12
C ASN A 102 12.55 9.14 5.64
N ARG A 103 12.25 7.89 5.29
CA ARG A 103 12.36 7.38 3.92
C ARG A 103 11.39 8.08 2.97
N PHE A 104 10.10 8.08 3.32
CA PHE A 104 9.05 8.58 2.42
C PHE A 104 8.80 10.08 2.54
N ARG A 105 9.38 10.74 3.55
CA ARG A 105 9.23 12.16 3.89
C ARG A 105 7.81 12.58 4.29
N VAL A 106 6.80 11.79 3.95
CA VAL A 106 5.39 12.00 4.30
C VAL A 106 4.75 10.62 4.46
N ILE A 107 3.97 10.45 5.52
CA ILE A 107 3.25 9.20 5.80
C ILE A 107 1.83 9.49 6.28
N ARG A 108 0.98 8.48 6.24
CA ARG A 108 -0.37 8.44 6.82
C ARG A 108 -0.43 7.35 7.88
N THR A 109 -1.50 7.36 8.66
CA THR A 109 -1.77 6.31 9.64
C THR A 109 -1.92 4.92 9.01
N ILE A 110 -2.47 4.82 7.78
CA ILE A 110 -2.60 3.52 7.10
C ILE A 110 -1.23 2.94 6.71
N ASP A 111 -0.25 3.80 6.40
CA ASP A 111 1.11 3.35 6.08
C ASP A 111 1.78 2.76 7.33
N VAL A 112 1.57 3.38 8.50
CA VAL A 112 1.99 2.83 9.81
C VAL A 112 1.27 1.52 10.13
N ALA A 113 -0.04 1.43 9.84
CA ALA A 113 -0.82 0.22 10.05
C ALA A 113 -0.27 -0.97 9.25
N ALA A 114 0.03 -0.76 7.96
CA ALA A 114 0.60 -1.79 7.11
C ALA A 114 2.05 -2.14 7.49
N ALA A 115 2.84 -1.18 7.97
CA ALA A 115 4.23 -1.45 8.30
C ALA A 115 4.43 -2.11 9.67
N CYS A 116 3.60 -1.80 10.66
CA CYS A 116 3.79 -2.22 12.05
C CYS A 116 2.80 -3.29 12.52
N PHE A 117 1.63 -3.38 11.89
CA PHE A 117 0.56 -4.29 12.31
C PHE A 117 -0.10 -5.05 11.13
N PRO A 118 0.65 -5.51 10.11
CA PRO A 118 0.06 -6.16 8.94
C PRO A 118 -0.60 -7.51 9.27
N GLU A 119 -0.18 -8.16 10.35
CA GLU A 119 -0.68 -9.46 10.82
C GLU A 119 -2.12 -9.37 11.35
N ARG A 120 -2.59 -8.17 11.70
CA ARG A 120 -3.89 -7.96 12.31
C ARG A 120 -4.96 -7.66 11.26
N PRO A 121 -6.24 -7.94 11.56
CA PRO A 121 -7.36 -7.41 10.79
C PRO A 121 -7.31 -5.88 10.73
N PHE A 122 -7.75 -5.30 9.62
CA PHE A 122 -7.57 -3.87 9.32
C PHE A 122 -8.00 -2.93 10.47
N LYS A 123 -9.16 -3.19 11.09
CA LYS A 123 -9.67 -2.38 12.22
C LYS A 123 -8.69 -2.37 13.40
N ALA A 124 -8.12 -3.51 13.75
CA ALA A 124 -7.16 -3.64 14.82
C ALA A 124 -5.83 -2.95 14.46
N SER A 125 -5.34 -3.16 13.23
CA SER A 125 -4.12 -2.50 12.72
C SER A 125 -4.25 -0.98 12.73
N LEU A 126 -5.36 -0.44 12.20
CA LEU A 126 -5.59 0.99 12.11
C LEU A 126 -5.73 1.62 13.51
N THR A 127 -6.42 0.95 14.43
CA THR A 127 -6.57 1.45 15.81
C THR A 127 -5.23 1.52 16.54
N ALA A 128 -4.40 0.48 16.40
CA ALA A 128 -3.05 0.46 16.97
C ALA A 128 -2.17 1.56 16.37
N ALA A 129 -2.18 1.72 15.04
CA ALA A 129 -1.45 2.78 14.35
C ALA A 129 -1.91 4.18 14.75
N GLN A 130 -3.23 4.41 14.91
CA GLN A 130 -3.75 5.69 15.39
C GLN A 130 -3.24 6.03 16.79
N ARG A 131 -3.18 5.06 17.71
CA ARG A 131 -2.63 5.25 19.06
C ARG A 131 -1.15 5.60 19.01
N ALA A 132 -0.36 4.85 18.24
CA ALA A 132 1.07 5.09 18.07
C ALA A 132 1.36 6.49 17.50
N VAL A 133 0.69 6.86 16.41
CA VAL A 133 0.85 8.17 15.77
C VAL A 133 0.42 9.31 16.69
N ARG A 134 -0.67 9.17 17.46
CA ARG A 134 -1.04 10.17 18.48
C ARG A 134 0.04 10.32 19.55
N GLY A 135 0.64 9.22 20.00
CA GLY A 135 1.76 9.22 20.94
C GLY A 135 2.98 9.96 20.41
N MET A 136 3.40 9.67 19.17
CA MET A 136 4.51 10.35 18.51
C MET A 136 4.24 11.83 18.26
N VAL A 137 3.01 12.21 17.89
CA VAL A 137 2.61 13.63 17.75
C VAL A 137 2.61 14.35 19.09
N LYS A 138 2.10 13.73 20.15
CA LYS A 138 2.11 14.31 21.51
C LYS A 138 3.54 14.55 22.01
N ARG A 139 4.48 13.67 21.64
CA ARG A 139 5.91 13.80 21.94
C ARG A 139 6.66 14.73 20.98
N GLY A 140 5.99 15.29 19.98
CA GLY A 140 6.61 16.20 19.02
C GLY A 140 7.51 15.54 17.98
N LEU A 141 7.55 14.21 17.90
CA LEU A 141 8.37 13.44 16.94
C LEU A 141 7.80 13.49 15.51
N LEU A 142 6.48 13.63 15.41
CA LEU A 142 5.75 13.82 14.15
C LEU A 142 4.91 15.09 14.21
N ARG A 143 4.81 15.80 13.09
CA ARG A 143 3.89 16.93 12.92
C ARG A 143 2.74 16.54 12.01
N ARG A 144 1.51 16.79 12.47
CA ARG A 144 0.27 16.54 11.72
C ARG A 144 -0.04 17.69 10.75
N TYR A 145 -0.42 17.34 9.53
CA TYR A 145 -0.90 18.27 8.51
C TYR A 145 -2.21 17.78 7.91
N ARG A 146 -2.98 18.72 7.35
CA ARG A 146 -4.19 18.44 6.59
C ARG A 146 -4.02 18.99 5.18
N THR A 147 -4.13 18.12 4.19
CA THR A 147 -4.03 18.51 2.78
C THR A 147 -5.29 19.24 2.32
N ASP A 148 -5.22 19.87 1.14
CA ASP A 148 -6.37 20.51 0.47
C ASP A 148 -7.55 19.55 0.22
N ARG A 149 -7.25 18.25 0.02
CA ARG A 149 -8.21 17.15 -0.11
C ARG A 149 -8.60 16.52 1.24
N PHE A 150 -8.39 17.23 2.33
CA PHE A 150 -8.73 16.82 3.70
C PHE A 150 -8.11 15.49 4.15
N GLN A 151 -6.98 15.08 3.56
CA GLN A 151 -6.22 13.92 4.03
C GLN A 151 -5.34 14.34 5.20
N THR A 152 -5.26 13.50 6.24
CA THR A 152 -4.29 13.70 7.33
C THR A 152 -2.99 13.02 6.96
N VAL A 153 -1.90 13.78 6.98
CA VAL A 153 -0.53 13.30 6.73
C VAL A 153 0.40 13.76 7.84
N TYR A 154 1.55 13.12 7.96
CA TYR A 154 2.55 13.38 8.99
C TYR A 154 3.92 13.58 8.38
N GLY A 155 4.65 14.57 8.89
CA GLY A 155 6.06 14.81 8.58
C GLY A 155 6.94 14.58 9.81
N LEU A 156 8.18 14.14 9.58
CA LEU A 156 9.21 13.95 10.59
C LEU A 156 9.74 15.32 11.06
N THR A 157 9.75 15.56 12.37
CA THR A 157 10.24 16.81 12.98
C THR A 157 11.72 16.70 13.34
N GLN A 158 12.35 17.80 13.78
CA GLN A 158 13.71 17.73 14.31
C GLN A 158 13.82 16.83 15.56
N PRO A 159 12.93 16.93 16.57
CA PRO A 159 12.95 15.96 17.67
C PRO A 159 12.79 14.50 17.23
N GLY A 160 12.04 14.24 16.15
CA GLY A 160 11.94 12.90 15.57
C GLY A 160 13.23 12.43 14.89
N VAL A 161 13.98 13.35 14.28
CA VAL A 161 15.33 13.08 13.74
C VAL A 161 16.30 12.79 14.87
N ASP A 162 16.30 13.62 15.92
CA ASP A 162 17.20 13.46 17.06
C ASP A 162 16.93 12.12 17.76
N TRP A 163 15.64 11.77 17.94
CA TRP A 163 15.24 10.47 18.46
C TRP A 163 15.74 9.31 17.59
N LEU A 164 15.65 9.41 16.25
CA LEU A 164 16.22 8.41 15.35
C LEU A 164 17.75 8.31 15.46
N GLY A 165 18.43 9.45 15.63
CA GLY A 165 19.88 9.50 15.86
C GLY A 165 20.31 8.82 17.15
N GLU A 166 19.55 9.00 18.24
CA GLU A 166 19.75 8.28 19.51
C GLU A 166 19.59 6.76 19.35
N HIS A 167 18.84 6.31 18.34
CA HIS A 167 18.63 4.90 17.98
C HIS A 167 19.51 4.44 16.81
N GLY A 168 20.54 5.20 16.43
CA GLY A 168 21.55 4.79 15.46
C GLY A 168 21.20 5.03 13.99
N HIS A 169 20.17 5.84 13.69
CA HIS A 169 19.73 6.10 12.32
C HIS A 169 20.03 7.52 11.87
N ASP A 170 20.60 7.67 10.67
CA ASP A 170 20.71 8.96 10.00
C ASP A 170 19.37 9.38 9.40
N ALA A 171 18.90 10.58 9.76
CA ALA A 171 17.59 11.06 9.40
C ALA A 171 17.57 12.57 9.12
N ALA A 172 16.57 13.01 8.37
CA ALA A 172 16.35 14.44 8.14
C ALA A 172 14.88 14.84 8.18
N SER A 173 14.64 16.00 8.77
CA SER A 173 13.31 16.57 8.99
C SER A 173 12.59 16.79 7.66
N SER A 174 11.28 16.56 7.65
CA SER A 174 10.44 16.69 6.46
C SER A 174 9.28 17.67 6.62
N VAL A 175 9.13 18.32 7.78
CA VAL A 175 8.07 19.29 8.12
C VAL A 175 7.81 20.32 7.01
N ARG A 176 8.87 21.02 6.56
CA ARG A 176 8.75 22.04 5.50
C ARG A 176 8.25 21.45 4.19
N ARG A 177 8.75 20.27 3.83
CA ARG A 177 8.32 19.61 2.59
C ARG A 177 6.84 19.24 2.66
N VAL A 178 6.36 18.79 3.82
CA VAL A 178 4.96 18.39 4.00
C VAL A 178 4.01 19.59 4.06
N SER A 179 4.42 20.72 4.66
CA SER A 179 3.59 21.93 4.69
C SER A 179 3.31 22.49 3.29
N ASP A 180 4.26 22.33 2.38
CA ASP A 180 4.18 22.88 1.02
C ASP A 180 3.43 21.93 0.05
N MET A 181 2.95 20.77 0.53
CA MET A 181 2.24 19.80 -0.30
C MET A 181 0.77 20.18 -0.49
N THR A 182 0.37 20.31 -1.76
CA THR A 182 -1.04 20.47 -2.14
C THR A 182 -1.72 19.10 -2.26
N ASN A 183 -1.36 18.27 -3.24
CA ASN A 183 -2.04 16.99 -3.53
C ASN A 183 -1.07 15.80 -3.64
N PRO A 184 -0.65 15.20 -2.51
CA PRO A 184 0.31 14.10 -2.48
C PRO A 184 -0.30 12.72 -2.81
N ALA A 185 -1.60 12.64 -3.11
CA ALA A 185 -2.31 11.36 -3.08
C ALA A 185 -1.80 10.28 -4.04
N HIS A 186 -1.19 10.63 -5.18
CA HIS A 186 -0.58 9.64 -6.09
C HIS A 186 0.63 8.99 -5.43
N ARG A 187 1.55 9.82 -4.94
CA ARG A 187 2.73 9.42 -4.20
C ARG A 187 2.40 8.61 -2.95
N LEU A 188 1.36 9.01 -2.20
CA LEU A 188 0.96 8.28 -1.00
C LEU A 188 0.49 6.85 -1.33
N TRP A 189 -0.16 6.64 -2.47
CA TRP A 189 -0.54 5.29 -2.90
C TRP A 189 0.64 4.47 -3.39
N SER A 190 1.56 5.05 -4.15
CA SER A 190 2.75 4.32 -4.60
C SER A 190 3.63 3.90 -3.41
N GLN A 191 3.82 4.79 -2.43
CA GLN A 191 4.50 4.48 -1.16
C GLN A 191 3.78 3.37 -0.38
N PHE A 192 2.45 3.41 -0.32
CA PHE A 192 1.68 2.39 0.37
C PHE A 192 1.81 1.00 -0.24
N LEU A 193 1.87 0.90 -1.58
CA LEU A 193 2.09 -0.38 -2.27
C LEU A 193 3.47 -0.95 -1.96
N VAL A 194 4.49 -0.08 -1.81
CA VAL A 194 5.82 -0.49 -1.35
C VAL A 194 5.75 -1.06 0.07
N VAL A 195 5.09 -0.37 1.00
CA VAL A 195 4.91 -0.86 2.38
C VAL A 195 4.14 -2.18 2.41
N CYS A 196 3.08 -2.31 1.61
CA CYS A 196 2.32 -3.56 1.52
C CYS A 196 3.14 -4.72 0.95
N SER A 197 4.07 -4.42 0.06
CA SER A 197 4.99 -5.42 -0.47
C SER A 197 5.99 -5.88 0.59
N TRP A 198 6.52 -4.96 1.41
CA TRP A 198 7.38 -5.32 2.56
C TRP A 198 6.65 -6.17 3.60
N ALA A 199 5.39 -5.86 3.86
CA ALA A 199 4.55 -6.68 4.75
C ALA A 199 4.37 -8.13 4.25
N ARG A 200 4.61 -8.39 2.96
CA ARG A 200 4.63 -9.74 2.37
C ARG A 200 6.05 -10.29 2.18
N GLY A 201 7.06 -9.68 2.80
CA GLY A 201 8.47 -10.11 2.70
C GLY A 201 9.14 -9.77 1.36
N LEU A 202 8.50 -8.98 0.49
CA LEU A 202 9.10 -8.60 -0.79
C LEU A 202 10.01 -7.39 -0.62
N ARG A 203 11.15 -7.38 -1.32
CA ARG A 203 11.87 -6.12 -1.54
C ARG A 203 11.05 -5.24 -2.47
N ALA A 204 10.86 -3.98 -2.11
CA ALA A 204 10.14 -3.03 -2.96
C ALA A 204 10.66 -1.60 -2.82
N VAL A 205 10.55 -0.82 -3.89
CA VAL A 205 11.00 0.58 -3.96
C VAL A 205 10.04 1.43 -4.80
N THR A 206 10.06 2.74 -4.56
CA THR A 206 9.32 3.73 -5.38
C THR A 206 10.05 4.05 -6.70
N GLU A 207 9.38 4.74 -7.63
CA GLU A 207 10.01 5.24 -8.87
C GLU A 207 11.36 5.95 -8.62
N SER A 208 11.37 6.89 -7.68
CA SER A 208 12.54 7.75 -7.43
C SER A 208 13.72 6.96 -6.87
N GLU A 209 13.44 6.00 -5.99
CA GLU A 209 14.45 5.09 -5.43
C GLU A 209 14.98 4.16 -6.52
N LEU A 210 14.10 3.57 -7.33
CA LEU A 210 14.49 2.72 -8.46
C LEU A 210 15.44 3.44 -9.42
N LEU A 211 15.10 4.67 -9.83
CA LEU A 211 15.94 5.45 -10.73
C LEU A 211 17.27 5.84 -10.08
N HIS A 212 17.28 6.11 -8.77
CA HIS A 212 18.51 6.37 -8.05
C HIS A 212 19.44 5.15 -8.09
N ASP A 213 18.92 3.98 -7.73
CA ASP A 213 19.66 2.72 -7.70
C ASP A 213 20.20 2.34 -9.09
N LEU A 214 19.36 2.43 -10.13
CA LEU A 214 19.77 2.16 -11.51
C LEU A 214 20.91 3.06 -11.97
N ASN A 215 20.85 4.35 -11.63
CA ASN A 215 21.89 5.29 -12.00
C ASN A 215 23.16 5.17 -11.15
N ALA A 216 23.04 4.81 -9.88
CA ALA A 216 24.19 4.50 -9.03
C ALA A 216 24.95 3.28 -9.57
N ASN A 217 24.22 2.19 -9.91
CA ASN A 217 24.80 0.99 -10.49
C ASN A 217 25.41 1.25 -11.87
N ALA A 218 24.75 2.03 -12.72
CA ALA A 218 25.27 2.39 -14.04
C ALA A 218 26.57 3.21 -13.96
N LYS A 219 26.68 4.11 -12.97
CA LYS A 219 27.91 4.88 -12.72
C LYS A 219 29.04 3.99 -12.23
N ALA A 220 28.75 3.08 -11.30
CA ALA A 220 29.73 2.13 -10.77
C ALA A 220 30.28 1.20 -11.87
N ALA A 221 29.40 0.69 -12.74
CA ALA A 221 29.78 -0.26 -13.80
C ALA A 221 30.60 0.38 -14.94
N ALA A 222 30.43 1.67 -15.22
CA ALA A 222 30.99 2.32 -16.41
C ALA A 222 32.10 3.35 -16.11
N GLY A 223 32.65 3.37 -14.89
CA GLY A 223 33.76 4.26 -14.54
C GLY A 223 33.48 5.76 -14.78
N GLY A 224 32.21 6.19 -14.63
CA GLY A 224 31.81 7.61 -14.76
C GLY A 224 31.26 8.05 -16.12
N GLY A 225 31.29 7.20 -17.17
CA GLY A 225 30.84 7.56 -18.52
C GLY A 225 29.43 7.09 -18.95
N SER A 226 28.68 6.40 -18.09
CA SER A 226 27.37 5.83 -18.49
C SER A 226 26.29 6.89 -18.68
N LYS A 227 25.48 6.74 -19.74
CA LYS A 227 24.27 7.55 -19.96
C LYS A 227 23.26 7.29 -18.85
N THR A 228 22.74 8.37 -18.26
CA THR A 228 21.70 8.32 -17.24
C THR A 228 20.50 7.48 -17.70
N VAL A 229 20.16 6.45 -16.92
CA VAL A 229 19.01 5.57 -17.15
C VAL A 229 17.72 6.38 -17.00
N GLN A 230 16.95 6.45 -18.09
CA GLN A 230 15.74 7.28 -18.19
C GLN A 230 14.44 6.54 -17.83
N GLY A 231 14.47 5.23 -17.66
CA GLY A 231 13.31 4.44 -17.27
C GLY A 231 13.66 2.97 -17.09
N TYR A 232 12.69 2.21 -16.61
CA TYR A 232 12.92 0.81 -16.24
C TYR A 232 12.69 -0.16 -17.40
N LEU A 233 11.83 0.23 -18.33
CA LEU A 233 11.61 -0.46 -19.61
C LEU A 233 11.69 0.53 -20.75
N THR A 234 12.22 0.06 -21.88
CA THR A 234 12.20 0.79 -23.15
C THR A 234 11.28 0.04 -24.09
N VAL A 235 10.21 0.68 -24.53
CA VAL A 235 9.17 0.08 -25.38
C VAL A 235 8.98 0.92 -26.64
N ASN A 236 8.41 0.29 -27.67
CA ASN A 236 7.97 0.97 -28.86
C ASN A 236 6.46 1.19 -28.78
N VAL A 237 6.03 2.45 -28.77
CA VAL A 237 4.61 2.83 -28.67
C VAL A 237 4.13 3.29 -30.04
N HIS A 238 3.12 2.63 -30.58
CA HIS A 238 2.51 3.02 -31.85
C HIS A 238 1.57 4.22 -31.64
N ARG A 239 1.81 5.31 -32.36
CA ARG A 239 1.05 6.56 -32.29
C ARG A 239 0.84 7.12 -33.68
N ARG A 240 -0.42 7.36 -34.07
CA ARG A 240 -0.79 8.07 -35.32
C ARG A 240 0.01 7.60 -36.56
N GLY A 241 0.21 6.29 -36.70
CA GLY A 241 0.95 5.70 -37.82
C GLY A 241 2.48 5.61 -37.67
N ALA A 242 3.06 6.10 -36.57
CA ALA A 242 4.49 6.01 -36.29
C ALA A 242 4.77 5.24 -34.99
N SER A 243 5.87 4.48 -34.97
CA SER A 243 6.38 3.84 -33.75
C SER A 243 7.36 4.77 -33.05
N VAL A 244 7.11 5.13 -31.79
CA VAL A 244 7.98 5.99 -30.98
C VAL A 244 8.58 5.18 -29.85
N ARG A 245 9.92 5.16 -29.76
CA ARG A 245 10.62 4.58 -28.62
C ARG A 245 10.39 5.43 -27.38
N LYS A 246 9.95 4.81 -26.29
CA LYS A 246 9.64 5.47 -25.02
C LYS A 246 10.22 4.70 -23.84
N HIS A 247 10.70 5.45 -22.85
CA HIS A 247 11.10 4.92 -21.55
C HIS A 247 9.92 4.98 -20.58
N LEU A 248 9.49 3.83 -20.08
CA LEU A 248 8.43 3.72 -19.07
C LEU A 248 9.04 3.62 -17.67
N ARG A 249 8.30 4.10 -16.67
CA ARG A 249 8.70 4.12 -15.27
C ARG A 249 7.54 3.63 -14.39
N PRO A 250 7.78 2.72 -13.44
CA PRO A 250 6.76 2.29 -12.51
C PRO A 250 6.56 3.34 -11.42
N ASP A 251 5.36 3.43 -10.86
CA ASP A 251 5.13 4.20 -9.64
C ASP A 251 5.79 3.55 -8.43
N ALA A 252 5.76 2.21 -8.41
CA ALA A 252 6.47 1.36 -7.48
C ALA A 252 6.82 0.01 -8.14
N VAL A 253 7.87 -0.63 -7.64
CA VAL A 253 8.28 -1.96 -8.09
C VAL A 253 8.53 -2.86 -6.88
N ALA A 254 8.02 -4.08 -6.94
CA ALA A 254 8.41 -5.16 -6.02
C ALA A 254 9.20 -6.23 -6.76
N PHE A 255 10.20 -6.77 -6.07
CA PHE A 255 11.09 -7.80 -6.58
C PHE A 255 10.69 -9.12 -5.94
N ASP A 256 10.36 -10.08 -6.79
CA ASP A 256 9.99 -11.41 -6.35
C ASP A 256 11.25 -12.17 -5.90
N VAL A 257 11.20 -12.72 -4.69
CA VAL A 257 12.30 -13.49 -4.11
C VAL A 257 12.39 -14.87 -4.78
N GLU A 258 11.25 -15.41 -5.25
CA GLU A 258 11.13 -16.78 -5.76
C GLU A 258 11.42 -16.90 -7.28
N GLY A 259 11.69 -15.80 -8.01
CA GLY A 259 11.83 -15.93 -9.47
C GLY A 259 12.35 -14.73 -10.26
N GLN A 260 13.52 -14.18 -9.90
CA GLN A 260 14.31 -13.15 -10.63
C GLN A 260 13.50 -12.10 -11.41
N GLY A 261 12.33 -11.77 -10.88
CA GLY A 261 11.25 -11.16 -11.63
C GLY A 261 10.71 -9.97 -10.87
N VAL A 262 10.03 -9.10 -11.60
CA VAL A 262 9.47 -7.88 -11.02
C VAL A 262 7.99 -7.79 -11.21
N THR A 263 7.35 -7.23 -10.18
CA THR A 263 5.99 -6.74 -10.21
C THR A 263 6.03 -5.23 -10.34
N TRP A 264 5.52 -4.73 -11.46
CA TRP A 264 5.36 -3.32 -11.76
C TRP A 264 4.02 -2.82 -11.24
N PHE A 265 4.02 -1.77 -10.42
CA PHE A 265 2.79 -1.12 -9.97
C PHE A 265 2.57 0.21 -10.69
N GLU A 266 1.34 0.42 -11.14
CA GLU A 266 0.85 1.64 -11.78
C GLU A 266 -0.39 2.13 -11.01
N VAL A 267 -0.34 3.34 -10.45
CA VAL A 267 -1.41 3.97 -9.68
C VAL A 267 -2.26 4.85 -10.60
N ASP A 268 -3.37 4.32 -11.08
CA ASP A 268 -4.25 5.07 -11.97
C ASP A 268 -5.33 5.85 -11.21
N ARG A 269 -5.18 7.18 -11.18
CA ARG A 269 -6.08 8.09 -10.45
C ARG A 269 -6.92 9.02 -11.33
N SER A 270 -6.81 8.91 -12.65
CA SER A 270 -7.46 9.84 -13.59
C SER A 270 -7.79 9.13 -14.89
N LYS A 271 -8.75 9.65 -15.65
CA LYS A 271 -9.04 9.11 -16.99
C LYS A 271 -7.77 9.05 -17.84
N ARG A 272 -7.43 7.88 -18.39
CA ARG A 272 -6.33 7.75 -19.35
C ARG A 272 -6.69 8.49 -20.64
N GLY A 273 -5.85 9.44 -21.04
CA GLY A 273 -5.81 9.91 -22.43
C GLY A 273 -5.28 8.81 -23.35
N SER A 274 -5.44 8.99 -24.67
CA SER A 274 -4.96 8.04 -25.70
C SER A 274 -3.51 7.61 -25.48
N ASP A 275 -2.65 8.56 -25.11
CA ASP A 275 -1.23 8.32 -24.87
C ASP A 275 -0.99 7.35 -23.72
N ARG A 276 -1.73 7.51 -22.60
CA ARG A 276 -1.61 6.62 -21.44
C ARG A 276 -2.22 5.24 -21.67
N GLN A 277 -3.18 5.14 -22.59
CA GLN A 277 -3.72 3.84 -23.02
C GLN A 277 -2.69 3.10 -23.88
N ALA A 278 -2.05 3.80 -24.82
CA ALA A 278 -0.98 3.22 -25.64
C ALA A 278 0.24 2.82 -24.81
N ASP A 279 0.61 3.62 -23.80
CA ASP A 279 1.67 3.27 -22.85
C ASP A 279 1.34 2.00 -22.05
N LEU A 280 0.08 1.87 -21.57
CA LEU A 280 -0.36 0.67 -20.85
C LEU A 280 -0.33 -0.56 -21.76
N ALA A 281 -0.84 -0.46 -22.99
CA ALA A 281 -0.79 -1.57 -23.94
C ALA A 281 0.66 -1.99 -24.25
N ALA A 282 1.56 -1.03 -24.46
CA ALA A 282 2.98 -1.30 -24.67
C ALA A 282 3.66 -1.95 -23.45
N LEU A 283 3.28 -1.53 -22.24
CA LEU A 283 3.75 -2.13 -20.99
C LEU A 283 3.29 -3.59 -20.86
N VAL A 284 2.02 -3.87 -21.13
CA VAL A 284 1.47 -5.23 -21.11
C VAL A 284 2.18 -6.13 -22.11
N SER A 285 2.38 -5.66 -23.34
CA SER A 285 3.12 -6.41 -24.37
C SER A 285 4.59 -6.68 -24.02
N ALA A 286 5.17 -5.89 -23.10
CA ALA A 286 6.53 -6.05 -22.62
C ALA A 286 6.67 -7.06 -21.46
N ILE A 287 5.58 -7.63 -20.95
CA ILE A 287 5.65 -8.73 -19.97
C ILE A 287 6.45 -9.90 -20.58
N GLY A 288 7.36 -10.46 -19.79
CA GLY A 288 8.36 -11.43 -20.22
C GLY A 288 9.69 -10.83 -20.68
N ASN A 289 9.78 -9.51 -20.90
CA ASN A 289 11.03 -8.87 -21.30
C ASN A 289 11.92 -8.53 -20.10
N LYS A 290 13.23 -8.41 -20.36
CA LYS A 290 14.19 -7.92 -19.37
C LYS A 290 14.06 -6.41 -19.15
N THR A 291 14.19 -5.99 -17.90
CA THR A 291 14.22 -4.61 -17.44
C THR A 291 15.65 -4.04 -17.46
N ALA A 292 15.79 -2.76 -17.13
CA ALA A 292 17.08 -2.07 -17.14
C ALA A 292 18.15 -2.68 -16.21
N ASP A 293 17.75 -3.45 -15.19
CA ASP A 293 18.63 -4.21 -14.29
C ASP A 293 18.65 -5.72 -14.59
N GLY A 294 18.22 -6.12 -15.78
CA GLY A 294 18.28 -7.50 -16.28
C GLY A 294 17.19 -8.45 -15.77
N LYS A 295 16.36 -8.03 -14.82
CA LYS A 295 15.26 -8.83 -14.27
C LYS A 295 14.11 -8.95 -15.26
N VAL A 296 13.29 -9.99 -15.14
CA VAL A 296 12.16 -10.18 -16.06
C VAL A 296 10.93 -9.45 -15.53
N LEU A 297 10.25 -8.66 -16.37
CA LEU A 297 8.92 -8.14 -16.04
C LEU A 297 7.93 -9.31 -16.01
N ARG A 298 7.54 -9.75 -14.81
CA ARG A 298 6.62 -10.88 -14.63
C ARG A 298 5.18 -10.41 -14.45
N ARG A 299 4.98 -9.26 -13.81
CA ARG A 299 3.62 -8.81 -13.48
C ARG A 299 3.47 -7.31 -13.66
N VAL A 300 2.33 -6.91 -14.21
CA VAL A 300 1.89 -5.51 -14.26
C VAL A 300 0.60 -5.39 -13.47
N VAL A 301 0.63 -4.59 -12.42
CA VAL A 301 -0.50 -4.35 -11.53
C VAL A 301 -0.97 -2.90 -11.70
N VAL A 302 -2.17 -2.73 -12.23
CA VAL A 302 -2.83 -1.43 -12.40
C VAL A 302 -3.82 -1.21 -11.28
N MET A 303 -3.48 -0.27 -10.40
CA MET A 303 -4.23 0.09 -9.21
C MET A 303 -5.14 1.27 -9.48
N CYS A 304 -6.44 0.99 -9.65
CA CYS A 304 -7.43 1.95 -10.13
C CYS A 304 -8.16 2.66 -8.99
N LYS A 305 -8.24 3.98 -9.05
CA LYS A 305 -8.90 4.78 -7.99
C LYS A 305 -10.42 4.71 -8.00
N SER A 306 -11.04 4.42 -9.14
CA SER A 306 -12.49 4.34 -9.31
C SER A 306 -12.88 3.28 -10.34
N GLU A 307 -14.09 2.74 -10.23
CA GLU A 307 -14.63 1.74 -11.17
C GLU A 307 -14.62 2.22 -12.62
N ARG A 308 -14.78 3.53 -12.84
CA ARG A 308 -14.66 4.11 -14.19
C ARG A 308 -13.25 3.94 -14.75
N ILE A 309 -12.23 4.19 -13.92
CA ILE A 309 -10.82 4.05 -14.32
C ILE A 309 -10.48 2.57 -14.53
N GLU A 310 -10.99 1.70 -13.65
CA GLU A 310 -10.85 0.26 -13.78
C GLU A 310 -11.44 -0.27 -15.10
N ARG A 311 -12.69 0.09 -15.41
CA ARG A 311 -13.32 -0.26 -16.70
C ARG A 311 -12.52 0.24 -17.90
N ASP A 312 -11.97 1.46 -17.82
CA ASP A 312 -11.11 1.99 -18.89
C ASP A 312 -9.80 1.19 -19.03
N ALA A 313 -9.17 0.75 -17.94
CA ALA A 313 -7.97 -0.07 -17.96
C ALA A 313 -8.26 -1.48 -18.49
N LEU A 314 -9.34 -2.12 -18.01
CA LEU A 314 -9.81 -3.41 -18.51
C LEU A 314 -10.06 -3.36 -20.02
N ARG A 315 -10.75 -2.33 -20.51
CA ARG A 315 -11.00 -2.14 -21.95
C ARG A 315 -9.71 -2.07 -22.76
N VAL A 316 -8.64 -1.45 -22.26
CA VAL A 316 -7.34 -1.41 -22.96
C VAL A 316 -6.72 -2.80 -23.03
N VAL A 317 -6.76 -3.56 -21.93
CA VAL A 317 -6.22 -4.94 -21.89
C VAL A 317 -7.03 -5.87 -22.79
N GLU A 318 -8.36 -5.77 -22.78
CA GLU A 318 -9.25 -6.57 -23.64
C GLU A 318 -9.07 -6.25 -25.13
N GLN A 319 -8.92 -4.97 -25.48
CA GLN A 319 -8.62 -4.56 -26.86
C GLN A 319 -7.26 -5.10 -27.32
N LEU A 320 -6.24 -5.05 -26.46
CA LEU A 320 -4.94 -5.63 -26.76
C LEU A 320 -5.02 -7.15 -26.90
N ALA A 321 -5.74 -7.83 -26.00
CA ALA A 321 -5.95 -9.26 -26.06
C ALA A 321 -6.63 -9.68 -27.38
N ALA A 322 -7.70 -8.97 -27.79
CA ALA A 322 -8.36 -9.23 -29.06
C ALA A 322 -7.40 -9.10 -30.26
N ALA A 323 -6.55 -8.06 -30.27
CA ALA A 323 -5.56 -7.85 -31.33
C ALA A 323 -4.47 -8.93 -31.34
N CYS A 324 -3.90 -9.27 -30.18
CA CYS A 324 -2.85 -10.29 -30.05
C CYS A 324 -3.37 -11.71 -30.37
N ASN A 325 -4.61 -12.00 -30.00
CA ASN A 325 -5.18 -13.35 -30.14
C ASN A 325 -5.61 -13.66 -31.58
N GLN A 326 -5.79 -12.64 -32.44
CA GLN A 326 -6.07 -12.81 -33.88
C GLN A 326 -4.82 -13.17 -34.71
N LEU A 327 -3.61 -12.98 -34.19
CA LEU A 327 -2.38 -13.25 -34.93
C LEU A 327 -2.17 -14.75 -35.16
N VAL A 328 -1.42 -15.13 -36.19
CA VAL A 328 -0.96 -16.52 -36.40
C VAL A 328 0.17 -16.84 -35.43
N LEU A 329 0.33 -18.10 -35.03
CA LEU A 329 1.42 -18.53 -34.15
C LEU A 329 2.79 -18.32 -34.83
N THR A 330 3.53 -17.33 -34.36
CA THR A 330 4.91 -17.02 -34.76
C THR A 330 5.77 -16.84 -33.51
N GLU A 331 7.07 -17.04 -33.60
CA GLU A 331 7.97 -16.87 -32.46
C GLU A 331 7.85 -15.47 -31.84
N GLY A 332 7.83 -15.39 -30.51
CA GLY A 332 7.70 -14.14 -29.77
C GLY A 332 6.31 -13.51 -29.78
N ARG A 333 5.33 -14.14 -30.47
CA ARG A 333 3.93 -13.73 -30.43
C ARG A 333 3.44 -13.70 -28.98
N ARG A 334 2.68 -12.67 -28.64
CA ARG A 334 1.91 -12.60 -27.39
C ARG A 334 0.50 -13.14 -27.59
N HIS A 335 0.03 -13.89 -26.62
CA HIS A 335 -1.36 -14.30 -26.48
C HIS A 335 -1.82 -13.93 -25.07
N ILE A 336 -3.00 -13.33 -24.92
CA ILE A 336 -3.49 -12.84 -23.62
C ILE A 336 -4.80 -13.53 -23.30
N ARG A 337 -4.82 -14.26 -22.18
CA ARG A 337 -5.97 -15.04 -21.74
C ARG A 337 -6.54 -14.45 -20.45
N ARG A 338 -7.85 -14.19 -20.43
CA ARG A 338 -8.54 -13.80 -19.19
C ARG A 338 -8.63 -15.02 -18.27
N GLN A 339 -8.13 -14.89 -17.05
CA GLN A 339 -8.20 -15.94 -16.03
C GLN A 339 -9.41 -15.73 -15.11
N SER A 340 -9.59 -14.49 -14.63
CA SER A 340 -10.72 -14.09 -13.79
C SER A 340 -11.07 -12.62 -14.05
N GLU A 341 -12.01 -12.07 -13.28
CA GLU A 341 -12.19 -10.62 -13.26
C GLU A 341 -10.89 -9.91 -12.86
N GLY A 342 -10.48 -8.91 -13.65
CA GLY A 342 -9.27 -8.13 -13.40
C GLY A 342 -7.95 -8.83 -13.71
N VAL A 343 -7.92 -10.16 -13.93
CA VAL A 343 -6.66 -10.92 -14.05
C VAL A 343 -6.53 -11.57 -15.42
N TYR A 344 -5.40 -11.31 -16.08
CA TYR A 344 -5.05 -11.83 -17.39
C TYR A 344 -3.68 -12.48 -17.35
N GLU A 345 -3.57 -13.67 -17.92
CA GLU A 345 -2.32 -14.35 -18.20
C GLU A 345 -1.77 -13.87 -19.55
N VAL A 346 -0.46 -13.67 -19.60
CA VAL A 346 0.27 -13.31 -20.81
C VAL A 346 1.14 -14.49 -21.19
N MET A 347 0.86 -15.05 -22.35
CA MET A 347 1.56 -16.19 -22.94
C MET A 347 2.49 -15.69 -24.06
N ALA A 348 3.56 -16.44 -24.30
CA ALA A 348 4.50 -16.21 -25.36
C ALA A 348 4.75 -17.50 -26.15
N ALA A 349 4.71 -17.39 -27.48
CA ALA A 349 5.13 -18.47 -28.35
C ALA A 349 6.66 -18.58 -28.34
N ILE A 350 7.19 -19.64 -27.74
CA ILE A 350 8.64 -19.88 -27.63
C ILE A 350 9.03 -21.18 -28.35
N PRO A 351 10.25 -21.24 -28.92
CA PRO A 351 10.76 -22.46 -29.56
C PRO A 351 11.12 -23.52 -28.51
N ALA A 352 10.47 -24.68 -28.58
CA ALA A 352 10.76 -25.85 -27.78
C ALA A 352 11.26 -27.00 -28.67
N LYS A 353 12.35 -27.64 -28.24
CA LYS A 353 12.86 -28.86 -28.88
C LYS A 353 12.01 -30.06 -28.48
N ARG A 354 11.48 -30.79 -29.46
CA ARG A 354 10.78 -32.05 -29.26
C ARG A 354 11.78 -33.20 -29.12
N GLN A 355 11.30 -34.35 -28.64
CA GLN A 355 12.09 -35.57 -28.50
C GLN A 355 12.66 -36.07 -29.84
N ASP A 356 12.03 -35.74 -30.97
CA ASP A 356 12.48 -36.06 -32.33
C ASP A 356 13.50 -35.05 -32.89
N GLY A 357 13.96 -34.09 -32.09
CA GLY A 357 14.93 -33.06 -32.46
C GLY A 357 14.35 -31.88 -33.25
N ARG A 358 13.07 -31.90 -33.60
CA ARG A 358 12.40 -30.78 -34.30
C ARG A 358 12.04 -29.66 -33.33
N THR A 359 12.10 -28.42 -33.79
CA THR A 359 11.62 -27.26 -33.04
C THR A 359 10.15 -27.03 -33.33
N ALA A 360 9.35 -26.89 -32.28
CA ALA A 360 7.96 -26.44 -32.37
C ALA A 360 7.76 -25.20 -31.51
N LEU A 361 6.81 -24.35 -31.87
CA LEU A 361 6.39 -23.25 -31.01
C LEU A 361 5.36 -23.76 -30.01
N ILE A 362 5.60 -23.47 -28.73
CA ILE A 362 4.65 -23.71 -27.64
C ILE A 362 4.34 -22.37 -26.97
N ASP A 363 3.10 -22.21 -26.50
CA ASP A 363 2.73 -21.07 -25.68
C ASP A 363 3.14 -21.34 -24.22
N GLU A 364 4.06 -20.52 -23.69
CA GLU A 364 4.46 -20.53 -22.29
C GLU A 364 3.97 -19.27 -21.57
N GLU A 365 3.53 -19.41 -20.32
CA GLU A 365 3.16 -18.27 -19.49
C GLU A 365 4.41 -17.45 -19.16
N VAL A 366 4.42 -16.19 -19.60
CA VAL A 366 5.50 -15.25 -19.29
C VAL A 366 5.17 -14.29 -18.15
N GLY A 367 3.90 -14.17 -17.78
CA GLY A 367 3.46 -13.36 -16.65
C GLY A 367 1.99 -13.00 -16.62
N HIS A 368 1.64 -11.97 -15.84
CA HIS A 368 0.25 -11.55 -15.62
C HIS A 368 0.03 -10.03 -15.71
N VAL A 369 -1.16 -9.64 -16.13
CA VAL A 369 -1.72 -8.30 -15.91
C VAL A 369 -2.84 -8.40 -14.88
N ILE A 370 -2.80 -7.51 -13.90
CA ILE A 370 -3.75 -7.46 -12.80
C ILE A 370 -4.30 -6.04 -12.72
N VAL A 371 -5.56 -5.87 -13.07
CA VAL A 371 -6.29 -4.61 -12.90
C VAL A 371 -7.16 -4.75 -11.66
N GLN A 372 -6.95 -3.87 -10.69
CA GLN A 372 -7.55 -3.98 -9.38
C GLN A 372 -7.85 -2.59 -8.81
N MET A 373 -8.96 -2.46 -8.09
CA MET A 373 -9.26 -1.24 -7.36
C MET A 373 -8.25 -0.95 -6.24
N LEU A 374 -7.89 0.32 -6.06
CA LEU A 374 -7.27 0.78 -4.84
C LEU A 374 -8.29 0.67 -3.70
N PRO A 375 -7.89 0.21 -2.50
CA PRO A 375 -8.77 0.15 -1.35
C PRO A 375 -8.94 1.56 -0.74
N THR A 376 -9.52 2.48 -1.51
CA THR A 376 -9.57 3.92 -1.22
C THR A 376 -10.49 4.29 -0.06
N TRP A 377 -11.36 3.35 0.34
CA TRP A 377 -12.18 3.46 1.54
C TRP A 377 -11.34 3.29 2.80
N LEU A 378 -10.37 2.37 2.84
CA LEU A 378 -9.58 2.05 4.04
C LEU A 378 -9.01 3.30 4.75
N PRO A 379 -8.32 4.25 4.08
CA PRO A 379 -7.79 5.43 4.75
C PRO A 379 -8.86 6.35 5.37
N LYS A 380 -10.12 6.24 4.94
CA LYS A 380 -11.25 7.09 5.36
C LYS A 380 -12.23 6.36 6.26
N VAL A 381 -12.06 5.06 6.49
CA VAL A 381 -12.98 4.26 7.31
C VAL A 381 -13.14 4.95 8.67
N ARG A 382 -14.39 5.33 8.96
CA ARG A 382 -14.81 5.75 10.30
C ARG A 382 -15.53 4.56 10.90
N ILE A 383 -14.98 4.05 11.99
CA ILE A 383 -15.55 2.92 12.68
C ILE A 383 -16.40 3.48 13.80
N ASP A 384 -17.68 3.67 13.53
CA ASP A 384 -18.68 3.89 14.58
C ASP A 384 -19.21 2.54 15.10
N ALA A 385 -20.13 2.58 16.05
CA ALA A 385 -20.68 1.40 16.70
C ALA A 385 -21.41 0.44 15.73
N SER A 386 -21.73 0.89 14.50
CA SER A 386 -22.51 0.09 13.56
C SER A 386 -21.69 -1.00 12.84
N ASN A 387 -20.37 -0.85 12.75
CA ASN A 387 -19.46 -1.80 12.05
C ASN A 387 -19.93 -2.22 10.64
N THR A 388 -20.69 -1.37 9.94
CA THR A 388 -21.35 -1.70 8.66
C THR A 388 -20.49 -1.49 7.41
N PHE A 389 -19.29 -0.92 7.54
CA PHE A 389 -18.40 -0.69 6.40
C PHE A 389 -17.58 -1.95 6.09
N SER A 390 -17.58 -2.39 4.82
CA SER A 390 -16.67 -3.44 4.34
C SER A 390 -15.22 -3.02 4.62
N LEU A 391 -14.51 -3.90 5.32
CA LEU A 391 -13.07 -3.79 5.60
C LEU A 391 -12.26 -4.60 4.59
N ASP A 392 -12.92 -5.11 3.54
CA ASP A 392 -12.29 -5.90 2.51
C ASP A 392 -11.19 -5.08 1.84
N GLY A 393 -10.16 -5.78 1.38
CA GLY A 393 -9.04 -5.15 0.71
C GLY A 393 -7.80 -5.04 1.59
N TRP A 394 -7.76 -5.72 2.74
CA TRP A 394 -6.59 -5.78 3.60
C TRP A 394 -5.74 -7.04 3.35
N PHE A 395 -4.75 -7.31 4.21
CA PHE A 395 -3.87 -8.47 4.06
C PHE A 395 -4.59 -9.80 4.33
N CYS A 396 -5.53 -9.83 5.28
CA CYS A 396 -6.32 -11.03 5.61
C CYS A 396 -7.17 -11.52 4.42
N ASP A 397 -7.58 -10.61 3.54
CA ASP A 397 -8.39 -10.95 2.35
C ASP A 397 -7.53 -11.31 1.15
N ASN A 398 -6.22 -11.52 1.35
CA ASN A 398 -5.26 -11.79 0.30
C ASN A 398 -5.23 -10.70 -0.80
N TYR A 399 -5.60 -9.46 -0.46
CA TYR A 399 -5.82 -8.37 -1.43
C TYR A 399 -4.59 -7.49 -1.65
N LEU A 400 -3.81 -7.26 -0.60
CA LEU A 400 -2.60 -6.42 -0.62
C LEU A 400 -1.33 -7.28 -0.64
N PRO A 401 -0.29 -6.87 -1.40
CA PRO A 401 -0.20 -5.64 -2.21
C PRO A 401 -1.02 -5.70 -3.51
N TYR A 402 -1.44 -6.88 -3.96
CA TYR A 402 -2.39 -7.11 -5.05
C TYR A 402 -2.98 -8.53 -4.91
N ARG A 403 -4.11 -8.82 -5.52
CA ARG A 403 -4.69 -10.17 -5.56
C ARG A 403 -3.83 -11.05 -6.45
N ARG A 404 -3.30 -12.14 -5.90
CA ARG A 404 -2.51 -13.08 -6.70
C ARG A 404 -3.41 -13.84 -7.71
N PRO A 405 -2.93 -14.04 -8.95
CA PRO A 405 -3.51 -14.96 -9.92
C PRO A 405 -3.79 -16.34 -9.32
N ALA A 406 -4.84 -17.02 -9.79
CA ALA A 406 -5.32 -18.28 -9.21
C ALA A 406 -4.32 -19.44 -9.35
N ASN A 407 -3.46 -19.38 -10.36
CA ASN A 407 -2.40 -20.36 -10.60
C ASN A 407 -1.13 -20.12 -9.74
N LEU A 408 -1.11 -19.05 -8.94
CA LEU A 408 -0.06 -18.78 -7.97
C LEU A 408 -0.56 -19.05 -6.55
N SER A 409 0.35 -19.43 -5.65
CA SER A 409 0.03 -19.56 -4.23
C SER A 409 -0.50 -18.24 -3.69
N ILE A 410 -1.51 -18.30 -2.82
CA ILE A 410 -1.98 -17.11 -2.09
C ILE A 410 -0.82 -16.47 -1.31
N TRP A 411 -0.94 -15.19 -0.98
CA TRP A 411 0.06 -14.57 -0.14
C TRP A 411 0.10 -15.22 1.25
N ARG A 412 1.30 -15.53 1.73
CA ARG A 412 1.51 -15.86 3.15
C ARG A 412 1.00 -14.73 4.02
N VAL A 413 0.29 -15.08 5.09
CA VAL A 413 -0.19 -14.10 6.07
C VAL A 413 1.01 -13.32 6.62
N PRO A 414 0.95 -11.98 6.69
CA PRO A 414 2.07 -11.22 7.25
C PRO A 414 2.32 -11.60 8.71
N GLU A 415 3.59 -11.72 9.06
CA GLU A 415 4.00 -11.86 10.45
C GLU A 415 4.16 -10.49 11.11
N SER A 416 4.13 -10.45 12.44
CA SER A 416 4.36 -9.21 13.16
C SER A 416 5.81 -8.79 13.01
N PRO A 417 6.09 -7.58 12.54
CA PRO A 417 7.46 -7.19 12.27
C PRO A 417 8.08 -6.41 13.44
N LEU A 418 7.48 -6.53 14.62
CA LEU A 418 7.87 -5.84 15.86
C LEU A 418 8.61 -6.74 16.85
N VAL A 419 8.69 -8.03 16.55
CA VAL A 419 9.43 -9.03 17.32
C VAL A 419 10.23 -9.84 16.30
N PRO A 420 11.52 -10.14 16.55
CA PRO A 420 12.24 -11.09 15.71
C PRO A 420 11.45 -12.39 15.57
N ALA A 421 11.58 -13.10 14.44
CA ALA A 421 11.23 -14.51 14.45
C ALA A 421 12.09 -15.15 15.54
N ASP A 422 11.49 -15.99 16.38
CA ASP A 422 12.32 -16.83 17.23
C ASP A 422 13.14 -17.65 16.23
N ASP A 423 14.47 -17.52 16.26
CA ASP A 423 15.33 -18.46 15.53
C ASP A 423 14.91 -19.82 16.10
N GLU A 424 14.14 -20.60 15.34
CA GLU A 424 13.92 -22.00 15.70
C GLU A 424 15.32 -22.58 15.79
N ASP A 425 15.73 -22.92 17.01
CA ASP A 425 16.98 -23.58 17.29
C ASP A 425 17.11 -24.72 16.27
N ASP A 426 18.04 -24.58 15.33
CA ASP A 426 18.52 -25.66 14.46
C ASP A 426 19.23 -26.69 15.36
N ASP A 427 18.45 -27.40 16.16
CA ASP A 427 18.85 -28.60 16.88
C ASP A 427 17.98 -29.75 16.34
N ASP A 428 18.43 -30.33 15.22
CA ASP A 428 18.31 -31.77 14.91
C ASP A 428 19.47 -32.24 14.02
#